data_AF-A0A1S2TB09-F1
#
_entry.id   AF-A0A1S2TB09-F1
#
_cell.length_a   1.000
_cell.length_b   1.000
_cell.length_c   1.000
_cell.angle_alpha   90.00
_cell.angle_beta   90.00
_cell.angle_gamma   90.00
#
_symmetry.space_group_name_H-M   'P 1'
#
loop_
_entity.id
_entity.type
_entity.pdbx_description
1 polymer ?
#
loop_
_entity_poly.entity_id
_entity_poly.type
_entity_poly.pdbx_seq_one_letter_code
_entity_poly.pdbx_strand_id
1 'polypeptide(L)'
;MKNDRILVFDDLERSKIATNDLLGIFNKYLEHHQCRVVVLAHDKKIADSFIGSKEKVFGQTIVITPKTSEAFDSFVKNIKSTDTAAIINKLKSVILDIFHESETYSLRILKHSIEDLTRLLNLLAPKHKAHEVALAELSSLFVALSLEIRAGRLVGTDLVDRANTIFRHKMASTRDFTTPRPSIYNAAERYNSIDLGNRILNDDILIRMLTKGIYSEPLLHASLNESLYFTKAADLPAWKVFMKFDELSESESRDAAEKLISQFDEREITTPGEMFHLFAFRFLLSEMTIINRSLDEVEDECKKYIDDLLTQNKVKPLRGDIHHSGTSYSNIYDNYASWVEDSYKPHFFRINDYFRDIERQATIKSYPEFSKILTNLISTDGAKFAEKVSHTNSGNNDYATIDIMPCINASDFVQEWMGSPAKHWRHISRGIEQRYSSGQLSGTLKTEKPWLVEVMRLIDREHEKATQFRKKRISRIWSTDFRDLVNQS
;
A
#
# COMPACT_ATOMS: atom_id res chain seq x y z
N MET A 1 15.13 46.68 33.14
CA MET A 1 14.65 45.57 33.99
C MET A 1 15.37 45.65 35.33
N LYS A 2 14.76 45.24 36.45
CA LYS A 2 15.49 45.06 37.71
C LYS A 2 16.40 43.83 37.59
N ASN A 3 17.54 43.83 38.29
CA ASN A 3 18.60 42.80 38.20
C ASN A 3 18.37 41.54 39.02
N ASP A 4 17.13 41.30 39.41
CA ASP A 4 16.73 40.20 40.26
C ASP A 4 16.42 38.91 39.48
N ARG A 5 16.54 38.91 38.14
CA ARG A 5 16.06 37.81 37.30
C ARG A 5 17.13 37.24 36.38
N ILE A 6 17.07 35.92 36.21
CA ILE A 6 17.85 35.17 35.24
C ILE A 6 17.07 35.15 33.92
N LEU A 7 17.71 35.53 32.82
CA LEU A 7 17.16 35.44 31.47
C LEU A 7 17.63 34.13 30.84
N VAL A 8 16.69 33.28 30.42
CA VAL A 8 16.99 32.02 29.74
C VAL A 8 16.52 32.12 28.29
N PHE A 9 17.45 31.98 27.35
CA PHE A 9 17.17 31.92 25.92
C PHE A 9 17.34 30.48 25.45
N ASP A 10 16.25 29.87 25.00
CA ASP A 10 16.22 28.49 24.51
C ASP A 10 16.19 28.44 22.98
N ASP A 11 16.68 27.35 22.40
CA ASP A 11 16.71 27.08 20.95
C ASP A 11 17.27 28.25 20.10
N LEU A 12 18.44 28.78 20.46
CA LEU A 12 19.01 29.97 19.79
C LEU A 12 19.11 29.82 18.26
N GLU A 13 19.44 28.62 17.77
CA GLU A 13 19.58 28.32 16.35
C GLU A 13 18.27 28.43 15.55
N ARG A 14 17.12 28.48 16.23
CA ARG A 14 15.81 28.68 15.58
C ARG A 14 15.47 30.15 15.37
N SER A 15 16.25 31.06 15.95
CA SER A 15 16.03 32.48 15.79
C SER A 15 16.27 32.91 14.35
N LYS A 16 15.34 33.71 13.79
CA LYS A 16 15.51 34.36 12.48
C LYS A 16 16.39 35.61 12.56
N ILE A 17 16.71 36.06 13.77
CA ILE A 17 17.56 37.23 14.01
C ILE A 17 18.99 36.84 13.68
N ALA A 18 19.72 37.73 13.01
CA ALA A 18 21.12 37.49 12.71
C ALA A 18 21.92 37.27 14.01
N THR A 19 22.83 36.31 13.97
CA THR A 19 23.67 35.91 15.11
C THR A 19 24.37 37.11 15.79
N ASN A 20 24.86 38.07 15.01
CA ASN A 20 25.54 39.26 15.54
C ASN A 20 24.59 40.18 16.32
N ASP A 21 23.35 40.32 15.87
CA ASP A 21 22.35 41.12 16.57
C ASP A 21 21.92 40.44 17.87
N LEU A 22 21.80 39.10 17.87
CA LEU A 22 21.55 38.32 19.09
C LEU A 22 22.67 38.50 20.11
N LEU A 23 23.93 38.45 19.67
CA LEU A 23 25.09 38.72 20.52
C LEU A 23 25.07 40.16 21.07
N GLY A 24 24.72 41.15 20.25
CA GLY A 24 24.55 42.53 20.70
C GLY A 24 23.44 42.69 21.75
N ILE A 25 22.33 41.97 21.58
CA ILE A 25 21.24 41.90 22.55
C ILE A 25 21.74 41.29 23.87
N PHE A 26 22.46 40.16 23.82
CA PHE A 26 23.02 39.54 25.01
C PHE A 26 24.01 40.46 25.72
N ASN A 27 24.90 41.11 24.97
CA ASN A 27 25.86 42.04 25.54
C ASN A 27 25.16 43.21 26.25
N LYS A 28 24.07 43.74 25.65
CA LYS A 28 23.25 44.77 26.30
C LYS A 28 22.66 44.31 27.63
N TYR A 29 22.18 43.06 27.71
CA TYR A 29 21.66 42.51 28.97
C TYR A 29 22.75 42.26 30.01
N LEU A 30 23.95 41.87 29.58
CA LEU A 30 25.09 41.60 30.45
C LEU A 30 25.74 42.90 30.97
N GLU A 31 26.04 43.86 30.10
CA GLU A 31 26.81 45.07 30.46
C GLU A 31 25.93 46.21 30.97
N HIS A 32 24.88 46.56 30.24
CA HIS A 32 24.04 47.72 30.58
C HIS A 32 22.98 47.40 31.61
N HIS A 33 22.44 46.18 31.54
CA HIS A 33 21.43 45.75 32.48
C HIS A 33 22.04 45.00 33.66
N GLN A 34 23.18 44.31 33.56
CA GLN A 34 23.76 43.42 34.61
C GLN A 34 22.88 42.22 34.98
N CYS A 35 22.14 41.69 34.01
CA CYS A 35 21.34 40.48 34.17
C CYS A 35 22.20 39.22 34.06
N ARG A 36 21.76 38.13 34.72
CA ARG A 36 22.33 36.80 34.48
C ARG A 36 21.66 36.19 33.26
N VAL A 37 22.45 35.75 32.28
CA VAL A 37 21.94 35.18 31.02
C VAL A 37 22.40 33.73 30.88
N VAL A 38 21.45 32.83 30.60
CA VAL A 38 21.70 31.44 30.22
C VAL A 38 21.19 31.26 28.80
N VAL A 39 22.02 30.66 27.94
CA VAL A 39 21.66 30.39 26.55
C VAL A 39 21.81 28.89 26.30
N LEU A 40 20.74 28.29 25.80
CA LEU A 40 20.71 26.92 25.31
C LEU A 40 20.73 26.98 23.78
N ALA A 41 21.70 26.30 23.18
CA ALA A 41 21.87 26.35 21.74
C ALA A 41 22.51 25.08 21.21
N HIS A 42 22.19 24.72 19.97
CA HIS A 42 22.85 23.62 19.29
C HIS A 42 24.05 24.11 18.49
N ASP A 43 25.24 23.94 19.06
CA ASP A 43 26.51 24.47 18.51
C ASP A 43 26.74 24.19 17.02
N LYS A 44 26.42 22.99 16.53
CA LYS A 44 26.61 22.63 15.11
C LYS A 44 25.67 23.34 14.13
N LYS A 45 24.59 23.96 14.61
CA LYS A 45 23.58 24.65 13.79
C LYS A 45 23.72 26.17 13.82
N ILE A 46 24.65 26.71 14.59
CA ILE A 46 24.91 28.14 14.66
C ILE A 46 26.05 28.48 13.71
N ALA A 47 25.98 29.65 13.05
CA ALA A 47 27.02 30.11 12.13
C ALA A 47 28.41 30.19 12.79
N ASP A 48 29.47 29.91 12.03
CA ASP A 48 30.87 29.95 12.50
C ASP A 48 31.28 31.32 13.08
N SER A 49 30.64 32.40 12.64
CA SER A 49 30.81 33.76 13.18
C SER A 49 30.44 33.87 14.67
N PHE A 50 29.56 33.00 15.16
CA PHE A 50 29.23 32.89 16.57
C PHE A 50 30.41 32.32 17.35
N ILE A 51 31.10 31.30 16.82
CA ILE A 51 32.16 30.56 17.50
C ILE A 51 33.31 31.50 17.89
N GLY A 52 33.77 32.36 16.96
CA GLY A 52 34.83 33.33 17.25
C GLY A 52 34.41 34.46 18.21
N SER A 53 33.11 34.72 18.36
CA SER A 53 32.58 35.74 19.27
C SER A 53 32.15 35.18 20.62
N LYS A 54 32.05 33.85 20.76
CA LYS A 54 31.59 33.17 21.98
C LYS A 54 32.47 33.50 23.19
N GLU A 55 33.78 33.51 23.00
CA GLU A 55 34.77 33.72 24.08
C GLU A 55 34.61 35.08 24.77
N LYS A 56 34.11 36.09 24.05
CA LYS A 56 33.95 37.46 24.57
C LYS A 56 32.61 37.69 25.26
N VAL A 57 31.56 36.95 24.89
CA VAL A 57 30.18 37.18 25.37
C VAL A 57 29.76 36.15 26.42
N PHE A 58 30.25 34.91 26.32
CA PHE A 58 29.88 33.82 27.22
C PHE A 58 31.04 33.48 28.15
N GLY A 59 30.88 33.76 29.45
CA GLY A 59 31.90 33.47 30.46
C GLY A 59 32.06 31.97 30.78
N GLN A 60 31.04 31.13 30.52
CA GLN A 60 31.10 29.69 30.74
C GLN A 60 30.28 28.96 29.68
N THR A 61 30.86 27.91 29.09
CA THR A 61 30.17 26.98 28.20
C THR A 61 30.13 25.60 28.84
N ILE A 62 28.94 25.01 28.94
CA ILE A 62 28.73 23.67 29.50
C ILE A 62 28.15 22.80 28.38
N VAL A 63 28.88 21.74 28.01
CA VAL A 63 28.38 20.74 27.06
C VAL A 63 27.49 19.75 27.81
N ILE A 64 26.24 19.62 27.38
CA ILE A 64 25.30 18.66 27.95
C ILE A 64 25.32 17.40 27.11
N THR A 65 25.76 16.28 27.71
CA THR A 65 25.68 14.96 27.09
C THR A 65 24.43 14.23 27.60
N PRO A 66 23.60 13.65 26.71
CA PRO A 66 22.41 12.93 27.13
C PRO A 66 22.79 11.67 27.93
N LYS A 67 22.22 11.51 29.12
CA LYS A 67 22.31 10.28 29.92
C LYS A 67 21.28 9.27 29.42
N THR A 68 21.53 8.67 28.26
CA THR A 68 20.55 7.84 27.52
C THR A 68 19.99 6.68 28.35
N SER A 69 20.83 5.96 29.11
CA SER A 69 20.38 4.84 29.94
C SER A 69 19.44 5.27 31.07
N GLU A 70 19.76 6.36 31.77
CA GLU A 70 18.89 6.92 32.83
C GLU A 70 17.59 7.48 32.27
N ALA A 71 17.66 8.10 31.08
CA ALA A 71 16.49 8.59 30.37
C ALA A 71 15.55 7.45 29.96
N PHE A 72 16.11 6.35 29.43
CA PHE A 72 15.36 5.13 29.13
C PHE A 72 14.61 4.61 30.36
N ASP A 73 15.28 4.49 31.51
CA ASP A 73 14.66 4.03 32.75
C ASP A 73 13.51 4.93 33.19
N SER A 74 13.66 6.26 33.00
CA SER A 74 12.60 7.22 33.26
C SER A 74 11.41 7.05 32.31
N PHE A 75 11.66 6.77 31.03
CA PHE A 75 10.58 6.55 30.05
C PHE A 75 9.79 5.28 30.35
N VAL A 76 10.47 4.17 30.67
CA VAL A 76 9.84 2.89 30.97
C VAL A 76 8.96 2.96 32.23
N LYS A 77 9.34 3.75 33.24
CA LYS A 77 8.51 3.98 34.44
C LYS A 77 7.12 4.55 34.15
N ASN A 78 6.93 5.22 33.01
CA ASN A 78 5.62 5.77 32.62
C ASN A 78 4.71 4.75 31.93
N ILE A 79 5.18 3.52 31.68
CA ILE A 79 4.41 2.46 31.05
C ILE A 79 3.44 1.85 32.07
N LYS A 80 2.14 1.89 31.76
CA LYS A 80 1.08 1.39 32.66
C LYS A 80 1.05 -0.13 32.79
N SER A 81 1.33 -0.85 31.70
CA SER A 81 1.32 -2.32 31.69
C SER A 81 2.61 -2.86 32.30
N THR A 82 2.51 -3.55 33.43
CA THR A 82 3.66 -4.14 34.14
C THR A 82 4.36 -5.21 33.30
N ASP A 83 3.58 -6.02 32.57
CA ASP A 83 4.08 -7.04 31.65
C ASP A 83 4.89 -6.41 30.50
N THR A 84 4.32 -5.39 29.86
CA THR A 84 5.00 -4.67 28.76
C THR A 84 6.24 -3.93 29.24
N ALA A 85 6.19 -3.32 30.42
CA ALA A 85 7.34 -2.68 31.03
C ALA A 85 8.46 -3.69 31.34
N ALA A 86 8.11 -4.90 31.78
CA ALA A 86 9.08 -5.98 32.01
C ALA A 86 9.75 -6.44 30.70
N ILE A 87 8.97 -6.61 29.63
CA ILE A 87 9.50 -6.95 28.29
C ILE A 87 10.48 -5.87 27.80
N ILE A 88 10.10 -4.59 27.88
CA ILE A 88 10.96 -3.48 27.42
C ILE A 88 12.23 -3.38 28.28
N ASN A 89 12.14 -3.60 29.59
CA ASN A 89 13.32 -3.66 30.46
C ASN A 89 14.26 -4.82 30.10
N LYS A 90 13.71 -6.00 29.76
CA LYS A 90 14.51 -7.14 29.29
C LYS A 90 15.25 -6.82 27.99
N LEU A 91 14.63 -6.01 27.11
CA LEU A 91 15.20 -5.57 25.83
C LEU A 91 16.04 -4.28 25.94
N LYS A 92 16.30 -3.77 27.16
CA LYS A 92 16.95 -2.46 27.35
C LYS A 92 18.29 -2.33 26.63
N SER A 93 19.19 -3.30 26.79
CA SER A 93 20.51 -3.25 26.14
C SER A 93 20.36 -3.17 24.62
N VAL A 94 19.55 -4.08 24.06
CA VAL A 94 19.26 -4.14 22.62
C VAL A 94 18.72 -2.80 22.12
N ILE A 95 17.70 -2.22 22.76
CA ILE A 95 17.12 -0.95 22.34
C ILE A 95 18.14 0.21 22.40
N LEU A 96 19.00 0.22 23.42
CA LEU A 96 20.03 1.25 23.56
C LEU A 96 21.14 1.10 22.50
N ASP A 97 21.51 -0.13 22.15
CA ASP A 97 22.48 -0.41 21.09
C ASP A 97 21.92 0.04 19.73
N ILE A 98 20.66 -0.30 19.43
CA ILE A 98 19.95 0.16 18.22
C ILE A 98 19.89 1.70 18.17
N PHE A 99 19.60 2.33 19.31
CA PHE A 99 19.56 3.80 19.39
C PHE A 99 20.93 4.42 19.12
N HIS A 100 22.00 3.80 19.59
CA HIS A 100 23.37 4.23 19.31
C HIS A 100 23.73 4.04 17.83
N GLU A 101 23.44 2.88 17.24
CA GLU A 101 23.64 2.58 15.81
C GLU A 101 22.85 3.54 14.90
N SER A 102 21.67 4.01 15.35
CA SER A 102 20.85 4.96 14.58
C SER A 102 21.46 6.36 14.42
N GLU A 103 22.49 6.70 15.20
CA GLU A 103 23.13 8.03 15.29
C GLU A 103 22.16 9.21 15.50
N THR A 104 20.95 8.94 16.00
CA THR A 104 19.89 9.95 16.07
C THR A 104 20.02 10.83 17.32
N TYR A 105 20.70 10.34 18.37
CA TYR A 105 21.08 10.98 19.65
C TYR A 105 20.02 11.87 20.35
N SER A 106 18.77 11.82 19.89
CA SER A 106 17.63 12.61 20.40
C SER A 106 16.81 11.79 21.39
N LEU A 107 16.87 12.18 22.67
CA LEU A 107 16.06 11.54 23.72
C LEU A 107 14.55 11.64 23.45
N ARG A 108 14.10 12.65 22.69
CA ARG A 108 12.71 12.77 22.25
C ARG A 108 12.34 11.65 21.28
N ILE A 109 13.22 11.36 20.32
CA ILE A 109 13.00 10.28 19.35
C ILE A 109 13.06 8.91 20.04
N LEU A 110 14.00 8.71 20.97
CA LEU A 110 14.06 7.50 21.80
C LEU A 110 12.76 7.30 22.61
N LYS A 111 12.33 8.34 23.33
CA LYS A 111 11.09 8.31 24.13
C LYS A 111 9.90 7.88 23.26
N HIS A 112 9.71 8.53 22.12
CA HIS A 112 8.57 8.20 21.27
C HIS A 112 8.67 6.81 20.64
N SER A 113 9.87 6.33 20.32
CA SER A 113 10.05 4.97 19.80
C SER A 113 9.73 3.91 20.88
N ILE A 114 10.05 4.18 22.14
CA ILE A 114 9.64 3.34 23.28
C ILE A 114 8.11 3.38 23.47
N GLU A 115 7.49 4.56 23.35
CA GLU A 115 6.02 4.70 23.43
C GLU A 115 5.32 3.94 22.29
N ASP A 116 5.84 4.00 21.07
CA ASP A 116 5.32 3.27 19.91
C ASP A 116 5.48 1.75 20.10
N LEU A 117 6.66 1.31 20.53
CA LEU A 117 6.91 -0.10 20.86
C LEU A 117 5.96 -0.59 21.96
N THR A 118 5.71 0.25 22.98
CA THR A 118 4.77 -0.06 24.06
C THR A 118 3.36 -0.29 23.52
N ARG A 119 2.90 0.53 22.55
CA ARG A 119 1.59 0.34 21.91
C ARG A 119 1.52 -0.97 21.15
N LEU A 120 2.57 -1.31 20.37
CA LEU A 120 2.67 -2.59 19.66
C LEU A 120 2.64 -3.78 20.63
N LEU A 121 3.49 -3.77 21.66
CA LEU A 121 3.60 -4.87 22.62
C LEU A 121 2.32 -5.10 23.43
N ASN A 122 1.55 -4.05 23.71
CA ASN A 122 0.25 -4.16 24.39
C ASN A 122 -0.79 -4.90 23.55
N LEU A 123 -0.66 -4.93 22.22
CA LEU A 123 -1.58 -5.65 21.33
C LEU A 123 -1.19 -7.11 21.10
N LEU A 124 -0.04 -7.58 21.60
CA LEU A 124 0.40 -8.94 21.38
C LEU A 124 -0.40 -9.95 22.20
N ALA A 125 -0.85 -11.03 21.55
CA ALA A 125 -1.42 -12.19 22.22
C ALA A 125 -0.38 -12.91 23.11
N PRO A 126 -0.80 -13.68 24.14
CA PRO A 126 0.11 -14.41 25.01
C PRO A 126 1.12 -15.30 24.26
N LYS A 127 0.67 -15.97 23.19
CA LYS A 127 1.55 -16.80 22.36
C LYS A 127 2.67 -16.01 21.67
N HIS A 128 2.42 -14.75 21.29
CA HIS A 128 3.44 -13.90 20.67
C HIS A 128 4.49 -13.47 21.71
N LYS A 129 4.03 -13.11 22.92
CA LYS A 129 4.91 -12.70 24.02
C LYS A 129 5.76 -13.83 24.57
N ALA A 130 5.27 -15.07 24.51
CA ALA A 130 5.98 -16.25 25.01
C ALA A 130 7.17 -16.66 24.14
N HIS A 131 7.20 -16.26 22.86
CA HIS A 131 8.27 -16.64 21.93
C HIS A 131 9.41 -15.61 21.94
N GLU A 132 10.44 -15.83 22.75
CA GLU A 132 11.47 -14.81 23.03
C GLU A 132 12.25 -14.32 21.80
N VAL A 133 12.60 -15.22 20.87
CA VAL A 133 13.37 -14.87 19.66
C VAL A 133 12.55 -13.95 18.75
N ALA A 134 11.37 -14.39 18.33
CA ALA A 134 10.42 -13.59 17.57
C ALA A 134 10.10 -12.23 18.24
N LEU A 135 9.95 -12.19 19.57
CA LEU A 135 9.69 -10.95 20.29
C LEU A 135 10.87 -9.97 20.21
N ALA A 136 12.10 -10.48 20.33
CA ALA A 136 13.31 -9.68 20.18
C ALA A 136 13.45 -9.16 18.75
N GLU A 137 13.28 -10.02 17.74
CA GLU A 137 13.36 -9.62 16.32
C GLU A 137 12.30 -8.56 15.95
N LEU A 138 11.05 -8.79 16.35
CA LEU A 138 9.95 -7.83 16.13
C LEU A 138 10.27 -6.48 16.77
N SER A 139 10.73 -6.50 18.01
CA SER A 139 11.02 -5.27 18.77
C SER A 139 12.21 -4.52 18.16
N SER A 140 13.27 -5.22 17.78
CA SER A 140 14.46 -4.64 17.16
C SER A 140 14.14 -4.01 15.80
N LEU A 141 13.45 -4.74 14.92
CA LEU A 141 12.99 -4.24 13.63
C LEU A 141 12.13 -2.99 13.81
N PHE A 142 11.13 -3.07 14.70
CA PHE A 142 10.19 -1.97 14.91
C PHE A 142 10.87 -0.71 15.47
N VAL A 143 11.77 -0.86 16.45
CA VAL A 143 12.52 0.28 17.03
C VAL A 143 13.42 0.91 15.98
N ALA A 144 14.19 0.12 15.23
CA ALA A 144 15.08 0.65 14.19
C ALA A 144 14.30 1.47 13.14
N LEU A 145 13.20 0.92 12.62
CA LEU A 145 12.35 1.64 11.65
C LEU A 145 11.68 2.88 12.28
N SER A 146 11.25 2.81 13.54
CA SER A 146 10.71 3.97 14.27
C SER A 146 11.73 5.10 14.39
N LEU A 147 12.99 4.79 14.70
CA LEU A 147 14.07 5.79 14.79
C LEU A 147 14.32 6.46 13.44
N GLU A 148 14.40 5.68 12.36
CA GLU A 148 14.59 6.20 10.99
C GLU A 148 13.46 7.12 10.54
N ILE A 149 12.20 6.73 10.77
CA ILE A 149 11.03 7.55 10.41
C ILE A 149 10.99 8.83 11.24
N ARG A 150 11.23 8.74 12.55
CA ARG A 150 11.16 9.91 13.45
C ARG A 150 12.33 10.86 13.25
N ALA A 151 13.47 10.37 12.77
CA ALA A 151 14.57 11.21 12.30
C ALA A 151 14.31 11.86 10.94
N GLY A 152 13.25 11.48 10.24
CA GLY A 152 12.91 11.98 8.91
C GLY A 152 13.78 11.39 7.79
N ARG A 153 14.46 10.27 8.03
CA ARG A 153 15.32 9.57 7.04
C ARG A 153 14.54 8.58 6.18
N LEU A 154 13.42 8.06 6.68
CA LEU A 154 12.49 7.22 5.93
C LEU A 154 11.09 7.82 5.93
N VAL A 155 10.37 7.62 4.83
CA VAL A 155 8.94 7.88 4.69
C VAL A 155 8.18 6.58 4.42
N GLY A 156 6.85 6.60 4.49
CA GLY A 156 6.03 5.39 4.32
C GLY A 156 6.23 4.66 2.99
N THR A 157 6.55 5.37 1.91
CA THR A 157 6.85 4.77 0.61
C THR A 157 8.17 4.00 0.59
N ASP A 158 9.15 4.38 1.42
CA ASP A 158 10.41 3.64 1.54
C ASP A 158 10.23 2.29 2.26
N LEU A 159 9.11 2.12 2.97
CA LEU A 159 8.77 0.88 3.67
C LEU A 159 8.00 -0.12 2.80
N VAL A 160 7.71 0.20 1.53
CA VAL A 160 7.03 -0.70 0.60
C VAL A 160 8.05 -1.61 -0.06
N ASP A 161 7.83 -2.93 0.02
CA ASP A 161 8.70 -3.93 -0.61
C ASP A 161 10.15 -3.84 -0.09
N ARG A 162 10.33 -3.63 1.24
CA ARG A 162 11.65 -3.34 1.84
C ARG A 162 12.67 -4.42 1.58
N ALA A 163 12.33 -5.66 1.92
CA ALA A 163 13.24 -6.79 1.83
C ALA A 163 13.79 -6.96 0.41
N ASN A 164 12.90 -6.93 -0.59
CA ASN A 164 13.28 -7.06 -1.99
C ASN A 164 14.03 -5.82 -2.48
N THR A 165 13.68 -4.61 -2.02
CA THR A 165 14.42 -3.39 -2.38
C THR A 165 15.85 -3.42 -1.86
N ILE A 166 16.05 -3.85 -0.61
CA ILE A 166 17.38 -4.06 -0.02
C ILE A 166 18.15 -5.11 -0.82
N PHE A 167 17.54 -6.28 -1.05
CA PHE A 167 18.15 -7.40 -1.78
C PHE A 167 18.53 -7.03 -3.22
N ARG A 168 17.60 -6.48 -4.00
CA ARG A 168 17.84 -6.06 -5.40
C ARG A 168 18.96 -5.04 -5.49
N HIS A 169 19.00 -4.06 -4.58
CA HIS A 169 20.07 -3.08 -4.59
C HIS A 169 21.42 -3.71 -4.26
N LYS A 170 21.49 -4.57 -3.24
CA LYS A 170 22.71 -5.30 -2.87
C LYS A 170 23.25 -6.14 -4.03
N MET A 171 22.36 -6.81 -4.77
CA MET A 171 22.73 -7.57 -5.98
C MET A 171 23.19 -6.65 -7.12
N ALA A 172 22.45 -5.58 -7.42
CA ALA A 172 22.78 -4.66 -8.50
C ALA A 172 24.10 -3.90 -8.27
N SER A 173 24.39 -3.50 -7.03
CA SER A 173 25.63 -2.78 -6.67
C SER A 173 26.90 -3.60 -6.88
N THR A 174 26.80 -4.92 -7.01
CA THR A 174 27.95 -5.77 -7.39
C THR A 174 28.28 -5.68 -8.88
N ARG A 175 27.34 -5.18 -9.70
CA ARG A 175 27.44 -5.11 -11.17
C ARG A 175 27.53 -3.68 -11.70
N ASP A 176 26.91 -2.70 -11.03
CA ASP A 176 26.88 -1.29 -11.44
C ASP A 176 26.78 -0.33 -10.23
N PHE A 177 27.81 0.52 -10.05
CA PHE A 177 27.90 1.49 -8.94
C PHE A 177 27.12 2.80 -9.18
N THR A 178 26.45 2.96 -10.33
CA THR A 178 25.76 4.21 -10.67
C THR A 178 24.30 4.28 -10.22
N THR A 179 23.72 3.16 -9.76
CA THR A 179 22.32 3.11 -9.31
C THR A 179 22.12 3.91 -8.01
N PRO A 180 21.16 4.84 -7.93
CA PRO A 180 20.87 5.58 -6.70
C PRO A 180 20.52 4.63 -5.54
N ARG A 181 21.13 4.87 -4.38
CA ARG A 181 20.86 4.06 -3.18
C ARG A 181 19.47 4.35 -2.62
N PRO A 182 18.57 3.35 -2.52
CA PRO A 182 17.28 3.52 -1.86
C PRO A 182 17.46 3.95 -0.40
N SER A 183 16.56 4.79 0.11
CA SER A 183 16.61 5.26 1.51
C SER A 183 16.60 4.10 2.51
N ILE A 184 15.80 3.06 2.24
CA ILE A 184 15.76 1.86 3.08
C ILE A 184 17.08 1.09 3.08
N TYR A 185 17.79 1.03 1.96
CA TYR A 185 19.10 0.40 1.90
C TYR A 185 20.11 1.18 2.75
N ASN A 186 20.12 2.51 2.63
CA ASN A 186 20.97 3.35 3.48
C ASN A 186 20.64 3.20 4.97
N ALA A 187 19.38 2.95 5.32
CA ALA A 187 18.98 2.63 6.68
C ALA A 187 19.48 1.26 7.12
N ALA A 188 19.36 0.23 6.28
CA ALA A 188 19.82 -1.12 6.60
C ALA A 188 21.32 -1.17 6.91
N GLU A 189 22.13 -0.43 6.16
CA GLU A 189 23.59 -0.33 6.37
C GLU A 189 23.99 0.34 7.71
N ARG A 190 23.07 1.03 8.39
CA ARG A 190 23.36 1.62 9.72
C ARG A 190 23.32 0.60 10.85
N TYR A 191 22.55 -0.48 10.69
CA TYR A 191 22.31 -1.45 11.75
C TYR A 191 23.07 -2.73 11.46
N ASN A 192 24.06 -3.07 12.30
CA ASN A 192 24.91 -4.24 12.05
C ASN A 192 24.20 -5.56 12.37
N SER A 193 23.30 -5.54 13.34
CA SER A 193 22.69 -6.72 13.94
C SER A 193 21.21 -6.89 13.62
N ILE A 194 20.64 -6.00 12.80
CA ILE A 194 19.21 -5.95 12.50
C ILE A 194 19.00 -6.08 11.00
N ASP A 195 18.24 -7.10 10.61
CA ASP A 195 17.73 -7.20 9.25
C ASP A 195 16.49 -6.32 9.09
N LEU A 196 16.63 -5.13 8.47
CA LEU A 196 15.48 -4.27 8.13
C LEU A 196 14.60 -4.85 7.00
N GLY A 197 15.07 -5.91 6.33
CA GLY A 197 14.30 -6.73 5.40
C GLY A 197 13.50 -7.85 6.07
N ASN A 198 13.62 -8.04 7.39
CA ASN A 198 12.91 -9.10 8.10
C ASN A 198 11.39 -8.98 7.90
N ARG A 199 10.75 -10.10 7.55
CA ARG A 199 9.33 -10.21 7.19
C ARG A 199 8.43 -10.70 8.34
N ILE A 200 8.91 -10.65 9.59
CA ILE A 200 8.10 -11.00 10.79
C ILE A 200 6.81 -10.19 10.86
N LEU A 201 6.80 -8.98 10.28
CA LEU A 201 5.62 -8.15 10.14
C LEU A 201 5.50 -7.57 8.74
N ASN A 202 4.29 -7.60 8.19
CA ASN A 202 4.00 -7.15 6.84
C ASN A 202 4.20 -5.63 6.71
N ASP A 203 4.66 -5.21 5.53
CA ASP A 203 5.03 -3.82 5.25
C ASP A 203 3.88 -2.83 5.47
N ASP A 204 2.65 -3.19 5.09
CA ASP A 204 1.47 -2.34 5.32
C ASP A 204 1.18 -2.14 6.81
N ILE A 205 1.41 -3.16 7.65
CA ILE A 205 1.19 -3.05 9.11
C ILE A 205 2.25 -2.13 9.72
N LEU A 206 3.52 -2.26 9.32
CA LEU A 206 4.59 -1.35 9.73
C LEU A 206 4.30 0.09 9.30
N ILE A 207 3.88 0.32 8.06
CA ILE A 207 3.49 1.64 7.54
C ILE A 207 2.34 2.23 8.36
N ARG A 208 1.28 1.46 8.61
CA ARG A 208 0.13 1.91 9.41
C ARG A 208 0.53 2.36 10.80
N MET A 209 1.34 1.58 11.49
CA MET A 209 1.75 1.89 12.86
C MET A 209 2.74 3.06 12.92
N LEU A 210 3.79 3.04 12.09
CA LEU A 210 4.90 3.98 12.16
C LEU A 210 4.62 5.33 11.49
N THR A 211 3.72 5.38 10.49
CA THR A 211 3.43 6.62 9.74
C THR A 211 2.02 7.15 9.95
N LYS A 212 1.04 6.27 10.17
CA LYS A 212 -0.39 6.65 10.31
C LYS A 212 -0.88 6.59 11.75
N GLY A 213 -0.09 6.04 12.69
CA GLY A 213 -0.50 5.85 14.08
C GLY A 213 -1.66 4.87 14.26
N ILE A 214 -1.90 3.99 13.28
CA ILE A 214 -3.01 3.03 13.30
C ILE A 214 -2.49 1.70 13.85
N TYR A 215 -2.94 1.34 15.05
CA TYR A 215 -2.63 0.09 15.75
C TYR A 215 -3.90 -0.76 15.82
N SER A 216 -3.94 -1.86 15.06
CA SER A 216 -5.11 -2.74 14.94
C SER A 216 -4.74 -4.15 15.37
N GLU A 217 -5.33 -4.63 16.46
CA GLU A 217 -5.08 -5.98 17.00
C GLU A 217 -5.36 -7.09 15.97
N PRO A 218 -6.52 -7.11 15.26
CA PRO A 218 -6.81 -8.17 14.29
C PRO A 218 -5.81 -8.21 13.13
N LEU A 219 -5.40 -7.04 12.61
CA LEU A 219 -4.45 -6.95 11.50
C LEU A 219 -3.03 -7.34 11.93
N LEU A 220 -2.61 -6.91 13.13
CA LEU A 220 -1.33 -7.28 13.72
C LEU A 220 -1.25 -8.80 13.93
N HIS A 221 -2.29 -9.40 14.50
CA HIS A 221 -2.32 -10.85 14.73
C HIS A 221 -2.35 -11.64 13.43
N ALA A 222 -3.12 -11.19 12.43
CA ALA A 222 -3.13 -11.82 11.12
C ALA A 222 -1.72 -11.84 10.52
N SER A 223 -1.02 -10.70 10.52
CA SER A 223 0.35 -10.61 9.98
C SER A 223 1.36 -11.43 10.77
N LEU A 224 1.36 -11.37 12.11
CA LEU A 224 2.30 -12.16 12.93
C LEU A 224 2.08 -13.66 12.72
N ASN A 225 0.82 -14.10 12.66
CA ASN A 225 0.49 -15.51 12.47
C ASN A 225 0.79 -16.02 11.06
N GLU A 226 1.33 -15.21 10.18
CA GLU A 226 1.94 -15.70 8.94
C GLU A 226 3.38 -16.15 9.16
N SER A 227 4.08 -15.71 10.22
CA SER A 227 5.45 -16.13 10.51
C SER A 227 5.52 -17.60 10.97
N LEU A 228 6.61 -18.29 10.58
CA LEU A 228 6.90 -19.67 11.03
C LEU A 228 7.16 -19.76 12.53
N TYR A 229 7.41 -18.64 13.22
CA TYR A 229 7.48 -18.60 14.69
C TYR A 229 6.15 -18.92 15.37
N PHE A 230 5.02 -18.63 14.72
CA PHE A 230 3.69 -18.69 15.35
C PHE A 230 2.72 -19.67 14.68
N THR A 231 3.09 -20.16 13.50
CA THR A 231 2.25 -21.04 12.68
C THR A 231 3.12 -22.09 12.00
N LYS A 232 2.65 -23.34 11.96
CA LYS A 232 3.37 -24.42 11.28
C LYS A 232 3.30 -24.23 9.77
N ALA A 233 4.34 -24.63 9.06
CA ALA A 233 4.36 -24.60 7.60
C ALA A 233 3.12 -25.28 6.98
N ALA A 234 2.71 -26.44 7.50
CA ALA A 234 1.54 -27.20 7.03
C ALA A 234 0.20 -26.46 7.16
N ASP A 235 0.11 -25.43 8.01
CA ASP A 235 -1.12 -24.65 8.22
C ASP A 235 -1.18 -23.41 7.31
N LEU A 236 -0.16 -23.17 6.48
CA LEU A 236 -0.07 -22.03 5.56
C LEU A 236 -0.26 -22.49 4.09
N PRO A 237 -0.73 -21.59 3.21
CA PRO A 237 -0.69 -21.84 1.77
C PRO A 237 0.73 -22.19 1.31
N ALA A 238 0.88 -23.22 0.46
CA ALA A 238 2.19 -23.71 0.05
C ALA A 238 3.08 -22.61 -0.57
N TRP A 239 2.48 -21.70 -1.33
CA TRP A 239 3.20 -20.56 -1.90
C TRP A 239 3.75 -19.61 -0.82
N LYS A 240 3.04 -19.40 0.30
CA LYS A 240 3.53 -18.60 1.43
C LYS A 240 4.63 -19.32 2.21
N VAL A 241 4.56 -20.64 2.30
CA VAL A 241 5.64 -21.46 2.88
C VAL A 241 6.89 -21.29 2.03
N PHE A 242 6.78 -21.50 0.72
CA PHE A 242 7.92 -21.44 -0.20
C PHE A 242 8.48 -20.02 -0.36
N MET A 243 7.69 -18.95 -0.17
CA MET A 243 8.20 -17.57 -0.07
C MET A 243 9.22 -17.39 1.07
N LYS A 244 9.26 -18.29 2.05
CA LYS A 244 10.21 -18.29 3.16
C LYS A 244 11.33 -19.30 2.96
N PHE A 245 11.68 -19.58 1.72
CA PHE A 245 12.66 -20.58 1.32
C PHE A 245 13.94 -20.59 2.19
N ASP A 246 14.48 -19.41 2.51
CA ASP A 246 15.70 -19.26 3.31
C ASP A 246 15.55 -19.66 4.80
N GLU A 247 14.32 -19.78 5.31
CA GLU A 247 14.00 -20.18 6.69
C GLU A 247 13.70 -21.68 6.81
N LEU A 248 13.51 -22.38 5.68
CA LEU A 248 13.08 -23.78 5.65
C LEU A 248 14.27 -24.75 5.74
N SER A 249 14.06 -25.87 6.42
CA SER A 249 14.95 -27.03 6.28
C SER A 249 14.86 -27.63 4.88
N GLU A 250 15.86 -28.43 4.47
CA GLU A 250 15.86 -29.10 3.16
C GLU A 250 14.62 -29.97 2.95
N SER A 251 14.16 -30.67 3.99
CA SER A 251 12.92 -31.45 3.94
C SER A 251 11.69 -30.58 3.76
N GLU A 252 11.57 -29.47 4.49
CA GLU A 252 10.42 -28.56 4.38
C GLU A 252 10.37 -27.88 3.00
N SER A 253 11.53 -27.49 2.46
CA SER A 253 11.63 -26.95 1.10
C SER A 253 11.18 -27.96 0.04
N ARG A 254 11.55 -29.23 0.20
CA ARG A 254 11.13 -30.31 -0.70
C ARG A 254 9.64 -30.55 -0.62
N ASP A 255 9.09 -30.68 0.58
CA ASP A 255 7.65 -30.90 0.81
C ASP A 255 6.83 -29.74 0.24
N ALA A 256 7.29 -28.50 0.42
CA ALA A 256 6.64 -27.31 -0.13
C ALA A 256 6.71 -27.27 -1.67
N ALA A 257 7.84 -27.62 -2.28
CA ALA A 257 7.96 -27.73 -3.73
C ALA A 257 7.04 -28.82 -4.31
N GLU A 258 7.01 -30.00 -3.70
CA GLU A 258 6.12 -31.09 -4.12
C GLU A 258 4.64 -30.69 -4.03
N LYS A 259 4.26 -29.98 -2.95
CA LYS A 259 2.89 -29.47 -2.83
C LYS A 259 2.56 -28.42 -3.89
N LEU A 260 3.48 -27.52 -4.22
CA LEU A 260 3.28 -26.54 -5.32
C LEU A 260 3.11 -27.25 -6.67
N ILE A 261 3.91 -28.28 -6.95
CA ILE A 261 3.79 -29.07 -8.19
C ILE A 261 2.42 -29.76 -8.26
N SER A 262 1.97 -30.43 -7.19
CA SER A 262 0.64 -31.05 -7.12
C SER A 262 -0.48 -30.01 -7.31
N GLN A 263 -0.38 -28.85 -6.64
CA GLN A 263 -1.36 -27.77 -6.80
C GLN A 263 -1.47 -27.25 -8.24
N PHE A 264 -0.32 -27.18 -8.94
CA PHE A 264 -0.29 -26.84 -10.36
C PHE A 264 -0.95 -27.91 -11.22
N ASP A 265 -0.60 -29.17 -11.01
CA ASP A 265 -1.11 -30.29 -11.81
C ASP A 265 -2.63 -30.49 -11.60
N GLU A 266 -3.15 -30.21 -10.40
CA GLU A 266 -4.56 -30.37 -10.06
C GLU A 266 -5.43 -29.14 -10.41
N ARG A 267 -4.82 -28.04 -10.83
CA ARG A 267 -5.49 -26.75 -11.05
C ARG A 267 -6.23 -26.27 -9.78
N GLU A 268 -5.57 -26.46 -8.63
CA GLU A 268 -6.13 -26.20 -7.31
C GLU A 268 -6.33 -24.68 -7.09
N ILE A 269 -5.37 -23.87 -7.53
CA ILE A 269 -5.33 -22.43 -7.27
C ILE A 269 -6.05 -21.66 -8.39
N THR A 270 -7.10 -20.92 -8.03
CA THR A 270 -7.89 -20.09 -8.97
C THR A 270 -7.80 -18.60 -8.68
N THR A 271 -7.25 -18.21 -7.53
CA THR A 271 -7.08 -16.81 -7.15
C THR A 271 -5.91 -16.22 -7.95
N PRO A 272 -6.09 -15.18 -8.77
CA PRO A 272 -5.04 -14.70 -9.66
C PRO A 272 -3.71 -14.40 -8.98
N GLY A 273 -3.73 -13.73 -7.82
CA GLY A 273 -2.50 -13.39 -7.11
C GLY A 273 -1.73 -14.61 -6.60
N GLU A 274 -2.41 -15.61 -6.05
CA GLU A 274 -1.80 -16.88 -5.63
C GLU A 274 -1.31 -17.68 -6.84
N MET A 275 -2.08 -17.67 -7.93
CA MET A 275 -1.73 -18.34 -9.18
C MET A 275 -0.44 -17.76 -9.77
N PHE A 276 -0.26 -16.44 -9.74
CA PHE A 276 0.99 -15.81 -10.19
C PHE A 276 2.18 -16.11 -9.29
N HIS A 277 1.99 -16.26 -7.97
CA HIS A 277 3.03 -16.79 -7.09
C HIS A 277 3.40 -18.23 -7.45
N LEU A 278 2.41 -19.09 -7.68
CA LEU A 278 2.63 -20.46 -8.14
C LEU A 278 3.40 -20.51 -9.47
N PHE A 279 3.04 -19.68 -10.45
CA PHE A 279 3.74 -19.63 -11.75
C PHE A 279 5.17 -19.13 -11.63
N ALA A 280 5.40 -18.09 -10.82
CA ALA A 280 6.74 -17.59 -10.50
C ALA A 280 7.61 -18.71 -9.90
N PHE A 281 7.08 -19.44 -8.90
CA PHE A 281 7.79 -20.58 -8.34
C PHE A 281 8.00 -21.71 -9.31
N ARG A 282 7.09 -21.92 -10.26
CA ARG A 282 7.28 -22.95 -11.28
C ARG A 282 8.49 -22.67 -12.17
N PHE A 283 8.73 -21.41 -12.54
CA PHE A 283 9.97 -21.02 -13.22
C PHE A 283 11.20 -21.24 -12.34
N LEU A 284 11.13 -20.84 -11.06
CA LEU A 284 12.22 -21.06 -10.12
C LEU A 284 12.56 -22.55 -9.96
N LEU A 285 11.56 -23.42 -9.83
CA LEU A 285 11.75 -24.87 -9.74
C LEU A 285 12.35 -25.47 -11.02
N SER A 286 12.06 -24.89 -12.20
CA SER A 286 12.70 -25.27 -13.47
C SER A 286 14.17 -24.85 -13.49
N GLU A 287 14.48 -23.63 -13.05
CA GLU A 287 15.86 -23.14 -12.94
C GLU A 287 16.70 -23.96 -11.94
N MET A 288 16.09 -24.36 -10.82
CA MET A 288 16.68 -25.27 -9.83
C MET A 288 16.79 -26.73 -10.31
N THR A 289 16.32 -27.04 -11.52
CA THR A 289 16.27 -28.40 -12.10
C THR A 289 15.42 -29.41 -11.30
N ILE A 290 14.53 -28.93 -10.43
CA ILE A 290 13.57 -29.76 -9.68
C ILE A 290 12.48 -30.28 -10.62
N ILE A 291 12.01 -29.43 -11.54
CA ILE A 291 11.17 -29.86 -12.65
C ILE A 291 11.99 -29.88 -13.95
N ASN A 292 11.88 -30.98 -14.71
CA ASN A 292 12.58 -31.13 -15.98
C ASN A 292 11.76 -30.50 -17.12
N ARG A 293 11.75 -29.17 -17.14
CA ARG A 293 11.07 -28.33 -18.14
C ARG A 293 11.95 -27.13 -18.46
N SER A 294 11.98 -26.73 -19.73
CA SER A 294 12.55 -25.46 -20.19
C SER A 294 11.63 -24.28 -19.85
N LEU A 295 12.14 -23.04 -19.90
CA LEU A 295 11.35 -21.84 -19.64
C LEU A 295 10.18 -21.67 -20.62
N ASP A 296 10.37 -22.02 -21.89
CA ASP A 296 9.29 -22.00 -22.90
C ASP A 296 8.18 -23.03 -22.55
N GLU A 297 8.56 -24.24 -22.16
CA GLU A 297 7.59 -25.26 -21.75
C GLU A 297 6.83 -24.85 -20.49
N VAL A 298 7.51 -24.25 -19.50
CA VAL A 298 6.84 -23.71 -18.30
C VAL A 298 5.84 -22.62 -18.68
N GLU A 299 6.21 -21.71 -19.59
CA GLU A 299 5.31 -20.66 -20.07
C GLU A 299 4.05 -21.25 -20.73
N ASP A 300 4.23 -22.22 -21.62
CA ASP A 300 3.12 -22.87 -22.33
C ASP A 300 2.22 -23.67 -21.36
N GLU A 301 2.80 -24.35 -20.37
CA GLU A 301 2.05 -25.06 -19.34
C GLU A 301 1.25 -24.08 -18.46
N CYS A 302 1.81 -22.92 -18.10
CA CYS A 302 1.08 -21.88 -17.35
C CYS A 302 -0.07 -21.27 -18.16
N LYS A 303 0.12 -21.03 -19.47
CA LYS A 303 -0.97 -20.58 -20.35
C LYS A 303 -2.07 -21.64 -20.45
N LYS A 304 -1.68 -22.92 -20.59
CA LYS A 304 -2.63 -24.03 -20.58
C LYS A 304 -3.40 -24.14 -19.25
N TYR A 305 -2.73 -23.90 -18.12
CA TYR A 305 -3.39 -23.84 -16.82
C TYR A 305 -4.50 -22.77 -16.82
N ILE A 306 -4.20 -21.58 -17.34
CA ILE A 306 -5.17 -20.49 -17.49
C ILE A 306 -6.35 -20.90 -18.41
N ASP A 307 -6.06 -21.54 -19.55
CA ASP A 307 -7.08 -22.02 -20.49
C ASP A 307 -8.01 -23.09 -19.87
N ASP A 308 -7.43 -24.01 -19.09
CA ASP A 308 -8.17 -25.02 -18.36
C ASP A 308 -9.13 -24.36 -17.35
N LEU A 309 -8.68 -23.30 -16.65
CA LEU A 309 -9.55 -22.54 -15.74
C LEU A 309 -10.67 -21.80 -16.49
N LEU A 310 -10.39 -21.22 -17.66
CA LEU A 310 -11.41 -20.56 -18.48
C LEU A 310 -12.48 -21.57 -18.93
N THR A 311 -12.04 -22.74 -19.40
CA THR A 311 -12.91 -23.83 -19.84
C THR A 311 -13.79 -24.33 -18.70
N GLN A 312 -13.24 -24.42 -17.48
CA GLN A 312 -13.95 -24.80 -16.26
C GLN A 312 -14.82 -23.68 -15.66
N ASN A 313 -14.90 -22.49 -16.28
CA ASN A 313 -15.59 -21.31 -15.74
C ASN A 313 -15.07 -20.85 -14.36
N LYS A 314 -13.79 -21.11 -14.07
CA LYS A 314 -13.12 -20.72 -12.81
C LYS A 314 -12.45 -19.35 -12.89
N VAL A 315 -12.25 -18.81 -14.09
CA VAL A 315 -11.76 -17.42 -14.29
C VAL A 315 -12.90 -16.45 -13.98
N LYS A 316 -12.67 -15.54 -13.02
CA LYS A 316 -13.65 -14.52 -12.67
C LYS A 316 -13.69 -13.45 -13.77
N PRO A 317 -14.88 -13.01 -14.20
CA PRO A 317 -15.00 -11.91 -15.15
C PRO A 317 -14.64 -10.58 -14.49
N LEU A 318 -14.12 -9.65 -15.29
CA LEU A 318 -13.86 -8.27 -14.87
C LEU A 318 -15.14 -7.62 -14.33
N ARG A 319 -14.99 -6.84 -13.26
CA ARG A 319 -16.02 -5.95 -12.70
C ARG A 319 -15.38 -4.68 -12.15
N GLY A 320 -16.05 -3.56 -12.32
CA GLY A 320 -15.61 -2.26 -11.82
C GLY A 320 -14.65 -1.56 -12.78
N ASP A 321 -14.11 -0.43 -12.31
CA ASP A 321 -13.16 0.37 -13.06
C ASP A 321 -11.83 -0.39 -13.24
N ILE A 322 -11.47 -0.64 -14.50
CA ILE A 322 -10.19 -1.23 -14.93
C ILE A 322 -9.00 -0.43 -14.38
N HIS A 323 -9.20 0.83 -13.99
CA HIS A 323 -8.18 1.67 -13.35
C HIS A 323 -8.17 1.61 -11.81
N HIS A 324 -9.25 1.17 -11.14
CA HIS A 324 -9.28 0.95 -9.68
C HIS A 324 -9.01 -0.49 -9.28
N SER A 325 -9.24 -1.47 -10.16
CA SER A 325 -8.51 -2.73 -10.09
C SER A 325 -7.13 -2.47 -10.67
N GLY A 326 -6.12 -2.17 -9.85
CA GLY A 326 -4.75 -2.00 -10.31
C GLY A 326 -4.23 -3.27 -10.99
N THR A 327 -4.59 -3.50 -12.25
CA THR A 327 -4.29 -4.71 -13.01
C THR A 327 -3.34 -4.41 -14.16
N SER A 328 -2.24 -3.74 -13.83
CA SER A 328 -1.05 -4.58 -13.90
C SER A 328 -1.21 -5.51 -12.73
N TYR A 329 -1.51 -6.80 -12.92
CA TYR A 329 -1.45 -7.78 -11.82
C TYR A 329 -0.18 -7.42 -11.10
N SER A 330 -0.31 -6.74 -9.96
CA SER A 330 0.87 -6.29 -9.26
C SER A 330 1.58 -7.61 -9.03
N ASN A 331 2.87 -7.66 -9.32
CA ASN A 331 3.70 -8.80 -8.90
C ASN A 331 3.78 -8.78 -7.36
N ILE A 332 2.67 -8.50 -6.67
CA ILE A 332 2.43 -8.26 -5.26
C ILE A 332 1.01 -8.77 -5.01
N TYR A 333 0.90 -9.84 -4.25
CA TYR A 333 -0.36 -10.33 -3.72
C TYR A 333 -0.14 -10.65 -2.25
N ASP A 334 -1.09 -10.22 -1.42
CA ASP A 334 -1.05 -10.43 0.03
C ASP A 334 0.26 -9.95 0.68
N ASN A 335 0.77 -8.80 0.24
CA ASN A 335 2.03 -8.18 0.66
C ASN A 335 3.31 -8.92 0.24
N TYR A 336 3.22 -10.00 -0.53
CA TYR A 336 4.37 -10.68 -1.10
C TYR A 336 4.52 -10.30 -2.56
N ALA A 337 5.71 -9.79 -2.92
CA ALA A 337 6.04 -9.67 -4.31
C ALA A 337 6.30 -11.06 -4.92
N SER A 338 5.86 -11.33 -6.14
CA SER A 338 6.16 -12.57 -6.84
C SER A 338 7.67 -12.70 -7.04
N TRP A 339 8.21 -13.88 -6.74
CA TRP A 339 9.62 -14.18 -6.90
C TRP A 339 9.96 -14.27 -8.39
N VAL A 340 10.44 -13.18 -8.98
CA VAL A 340 10.74 -13.11 -10.41
C VAL A 340 12.20 -12.72 -10.63
N GLU A 341 12.98 -13.66 -11.16
CA GLU A 341 14.39 -13.47 -11.50
C GLU A 341 14.57 -13.01 -12.95
N ASP A 342 15.70 -12.36 -13.22
CA ASP A 342 15.99 -11.77 -14.53
C ASP A 342 16.02 -12.82 -15.67
N SER A 343 16.38 -14.07 -15.35
CA SER A 343 16.44 -15.21 -16.27
C SER A 343 15.10 -15.52 -16.94
N TYR A 344 13.99 -15.44 -16.20
CA TYR A 344 12.65 -15.81 -16.70
C TYR A 344 11.62 -14.68 -16.66
N LYS A 345 12.01 -13.50 -16.19
CA LYS A 345 11.14 -12.30 -16.14
C LYS A 345 10.36 -12.01 -17.44
N PRO A 346 10.94 -12.13 -18.65
CA PRO A 346 10.18 -11.93 -19.88
C PRO A 346 9.06 -12.95 -20.08
N HIS A 347 9.29 -14.22 -19.73
CA HIS A 347 8.29 -15.29 -19.81
C HIS A 347 7.13 -15.04 -18.85
N PHE A 348 7.47 -14.68 -17.60
CA PHE A 348 6.48 -14.36 -16.57
C PHE A 348 5.54 -13.22 -17.01
N PHE A 349 6.08 -12.14 -17.56
CA PHE A 349 5.25 -11.03 -18.03
C PHE A 349 4.37 -11.37 -19.24
N ARG A 350 4.82 -12.25 -20.14
CA ARG A 350 3.95 -12.74 -21.23
C ARG A 350 2.75 -13.53 -20.70
N ILE A 351 2.90 -14.26 -19.60
CA ILE A 351 1.77 -14.93 -18.93
C ILE A 351 0.82 -13.90 -18.33
N ASN A 352 1.33 -12.83 -17.71
CA ASN A 352 0.48 -11.74 -17.18
C ASN A 352 -0.36 -11.12 -18.30
N ASP A 353 0.23 -10.82 -19.46
CA ASP A 353 -0.47 -10.27 -20.60
C ASP A 353 -1.50 -11.26 -21.16
N TYR A 354 -1.13 -12.54 -21.27
CA TYR A 354 -2.02 -13.60 -21.72
C TYR A 354 -3.25 -13.76 -20.80
N PHE A 355 -3.04 -13.72 -19.48
CA PHE A 355 -4.14 -13.82 -18.52
C PHE A 355 -5.15 -12.67 -18.66
N ARG A 356 -4.71 -11.45 -19.00
CA ARG A 356 -5.61 -10.32 -19.26
C ARG A 356 -6.53 -10.57 -20.45
N ASP A 357 -6.01 -11.20 -21.50
CA ASP A 357 -6.82 -11.56 -22.67
C ASP A 357 -7.83 -12.66 -22.31
N ILE A 358 -7.44 -13.63 -21.51
CA ILE A 358 -8.33 -14.70 -21.03
C ILE A 358 -9.40 -14.15 -20.07
N GLU A 359 -9.04 -13.21 -19.19
CA GLU A 359 -9.99 -12.53 -18.32
C GLU A 359 -11.02 -11.72 -19.12
N ARG A 360 -10.60 -11.06 -20.21
CA ARG A 360 -11.51 -10.40 -21.16
C ARG A 360 -12.45 -11.41 -21.80
N GLN A 361 -11.97 -12.58 -22.22
CA GLN A 361 -12.82 -13.66 -22.76
C GLN A 361 -13.82 -14.18 -21.74
N ALA A 362 -13.40 -14.41 -20.49
CA ALA A 362 -14.29 -14.80 -19.38
C ALA A 362 -15.38 -13.74 -19.12
N THR A 363 -15.00 -12.46 -19.25
CA THR A 363 -15.92 -11.33 -19.14
C THR A 363 -16.96 -11.35 -20.26
N ILE A 364 -16.54 -11.47 -21.53
CA ILE A 364 -17.44 -11.58 -22.69
C ILE A 364 -18.38 -12.78 -22.56
N LYS A 365 -17.88 -13.93 -22.11
CA LYS A 365 -18.71 -15.13 -21.85
C LYS A 365 -19.80 -14.87 -20.81
N SER A 366 -19.57 -13.93 -19.89
CA SER A 366 -20.53 -13.53 -18.85
C SER A 366 -21.53 -12.45 -19.30
N TYR A 367 -21.36 -11.87 -20.50
CA TYR A 367 -22.22 -10.81 -21.01
C TYR A 367 -23.70 -11.16 -21.06
N PRO A 368 -24.13 -12.37 -21.48
CA PRO A 368 -25.55 -12.74 -21.48
C PRO A 368 -26.19 -12.71 -20.08
N GLU A 369 -25.44 -13.05 -19.03
CA GLU A 369 -25.95 -12.97 -17.65
C GLU A 369 -25.94 -11.53 -17.15
N PHE A 370 -24.91 -10.75 -17.47
CA PHE A 370 -24.84 -9.34 -17.12
C PHE A 370 -25.96 -8.53 -17.78
N SER A 371 -26.27 -8.80 -19.06
CA SER A 371 -27.34 -8.13 -19.78
C SER A 371 -28.70 -8.43 -19.16
N LYS A 372 -28.99 -9.68 -18.77
CA LYS A 372 -30.22 -10.05 -18.03
C LYS A 372 -30.35 -9.27 -16.72
N ILE A 373 -29.26 -9.18 -15.94
CA ILE A 373 -29.24 -8.42 -14.68
C ILE A 373 -29.57 -6.95 -14.96
N LEU A 374 -28.90 -6.34 -15.93
CA LEU A 374 -29.10 -4.94 -16.30
C LEU A 374 -30.53 -4.68 -16.79
N THR A 375 -31.06 -5.52 -17.66
CA THR A 375 -32.44 -5.40 -18.17
C THR A 375 -33.46 -5.49 -17.04
N ASN A 376 -33.30 -6.42 -16.10
CA ASN A 376 -34.18 -6.51 -14.94
C ASN A 376 -34.10 -5.26 -14.04
N LEU A 377 -32.92 -4.65 -13.89
CA LEU A 377 -32.76 -3.43 -13.08
C LEU A 377 -33.42 -2.20 -13.72
N ILE A 378 -33.52 -2.13 -15.05
CA ILE A 378 -34.22 -1.03 -15.74
C ILE A 378 -35.68 -0.95 -15.27
N SER A 379 -36.36 -2.08 -15.15
CA SER A 379 -37.76 -2.14 -14.75
C SER A 379 -37.98 -2.10 -13.24
N THR A 380 -37.07 -2.66 -12.45
CA THR A 380 -37.23 -2.82 -10.99
C THR A 380 -36.54 -1.73 -10.15
N ASP A 381 -35.34 -1.29 -10.55
CA ASP A 381 -34.53 -0.33 -9.80
C ASP A 381 -33.55 0.46 -10.69
N GLY A 382 -34.07 1.51 -11.33
CA GLY A 382 -33.26 2.40 -12.17
C GLY A 382 -32.09 3.11 -11.44
N ALA A 383 -32.13 3.25 -10.11
CA ALA A 383 -31.01 3.82 -9.35
C ALA A 383 -29.85 2.82 -9.27
N LYS A 384 -30.16 1.55 -9.01
CA LYS A 384 -29.16 0.47 -9.01
C LYS A 384 -28.63 0.16 -10.41
N PHE A 385 -29.47 0.27 -11.44
CA PHE A 385 -29.00 0.24 -12.83
C PHE A 385 -27.93 1.33 -13.06
N ALA A 386 -28.25 2.58 -12.73
CA ALA A 386 -27.35 3.72 -12.92
C ALA A 386 -26.02 3.53 -12.16
N GLU A 387 -26.09 3.11 -10.89
CA GLU A 387 -24.92 2.77 -10.07
C GLU A 387 -24.01 1.74 -10.75
N LYS A 388 -24.58 0.70 -11.38
CA LYS A 388 -23.77 -0.37 -11.98
C LYS A 388 -23.10 0.02 -13.29
N VAL A 389 -23.72 0.90 -14.09
CA VAL A 389 -23.24 1.21 -15.45
C VAL A 389 -22.43 2.51 -15.54
N SER A 390 -22.30 3.29 -14.46
CA SER A 390 -21.59 4.56 -14.49
C SER A 390 -20.60 4.73 -13.33
N HIS A 391 -19.62 5.63 -13.51
CA HIS A 391 -18.65 5.95 -12.45
C HIS A 391 -19.29 6.88 -11.42
N THR A 392 -19.79 6.32 -10.32
CA THR A 392 -20.34 7.10 -9.21
C THR A 392 -19.44 7.04 -7.97
N ASN A 393 -19.56 8.00 -7.06
CA ASN A 393 -18.80 8.03 -5.79
C ASN A 393 -19.34 7.02 -4.75
N SER A 394 -20.24 6.11 -5.12
CA SER A 394 -20.92 5.18 -4.22
C SER A 394 -21.28 3.88 -4.92
N GLY A 395 -21.19 2.73 -4.25
CA GLY A 395 -21.55 1.45 -4.87
C GLY A 395 -20.42 0.85 -5.71
N ASN A 396 -20.69 -0.28 -6.37
CA ASN A 396 -19.63 -1.13 -6.92
C ASN A 396 -19.24 -0.79 -8.37
N ASN A 397 -20.05 0.00 -9.09
CA ASN A 397 -19.79 0.43 -10.46
C ASN A 397 -19.39 -0.73 -11.41
N ASP A 398 -19.95 -1.93 -11.18
CA ASP A 398 -19.46 -3.22 -11.72
C ASP A 398 -19.25 -3.26 -13.23
N TYR A 399 -20.00 -2.46 -14.00
CA TYR A 399 -19.98 -2.49 -15.47
C TYR A 399 -19.58 -1.14 -16.07
N ALA A 400 -19.15 -0.17 -15.26
CA ALA A 400 -18.91 1.22 -15.70
C ALA A 400 -17.92 1.32 -16.88
N THR A 401 -16.91 0.45 -16.93
CA THR A 401 -15.87 0.43 -17.99
C THR A 401 -15.93 -0.80 -18.89
N ILE A 402 -16.99 -1.62 -18.79
CA ILE A 402 -17.14 -2.84 -19.57
C ILE A 402 -18.08 -2.58 -20.74
N ASP A 403 -17.64 -2.84 -21.96
CA ASP A 403 -18.42 -2.66 -23.19
C ASP A 403 -19.52 -3.73 -23.30
N ILE A 404 -20.65 -3.49 -22.63
CA ILE A 404 -21.74 -4.46 -22.38
C ILE A 404 -23.08 -4.01 -22.95
N MET A 405 -23.31 -2.70 -23.11
CA MET A 405 -24.62 -2.18 -23.51
C MET A 405 -25.14 -2.76 -24.84
N PRO A 406 -24.29 -3.00 -25.87
CA PRO A 406 -24.70 -3.64 -27.12
C PRO A 406 -25.29 -5.05 -26.97
N CYS A 407 -25.06 -5.73 -25.84
CA CYS A 407 -25.63 -7.04 -25.55
C CYS A 407 -27.12 -6.96 -25.15
N ILE A 408 -27.63 -5.77 -24.86
CA ILE A 408 -29.06 -5.51 -24.68
C ILE A 408 -29.58 -4.95 -25.99
N ASN A 409 -30.60 -5.56 -26.60
CA ASN A 409 -31.20 -4.99 -27.80
C ASN A 409 -31.72 -3.57 -27.51
N ALA A 410 -31.41 -2.59 -28.37
CA ALA A 410 -31.80 -1.19 -28.15
C ALA A 410 -33.32 -1.00 -28.05
N SER A 411 -34.10 -1.79 -28.82
CA SER A 411 -35.56 -1.79 -28.74
C SER A 411 -36.05 -2.31 -27.39
N ASP A 412 -35.50 -3.43 -26.93
CA ASP A 412 -35.87 -4.01 -25.63
C ASP A 412 -35.49 -3.07 -24.48
N PHE A 413 -34.30 -2.46 -24.55
CA PHE A 413 -33.85 -1.47 -23.58
C PHE A 413 -34.81 -0.29 -23.47
N VAL A 414 -35.20 0.30 -24.62
CA VAL A 414 -36.15 1.42 -24.65
C VAL A 414 -37.54 0.99 -24.20
N GLN A 415 -38.00 -0.20 -24.58
CA GLN A 415 -39.28 -0.74 -24.14
C GLN A 415 -39.32 -0.91 -22.61
N GLU A 416 -38.32 -1.55 -22.02
CA GLU A 416 -38.23 -1.73 -20.56
C GLU A 416 -38.12 -0.39 -19.83
N TRP A 417 -37.32 0.54 -20.35
CA TRP A 417 -37.22 1.88 -19.76
C TRP A 417 -38.56 2.61 -19.83
N MET A 418 -39.20 2.65 -21.00
CA MET A 418 -40.47 3.36 -21.19
C MET A 418 -41.66 2.68 -20.49
N GLY A 419 -41.54 1.38 -20.18
CA GLY A 419 -42.47 0.60 -19.36
C GLY A 419 -42.23 0.74 -17.85
N SER A 420 -41.01 1.11 -17.43
CA SER A 420 -40.65 1.26 -16.01
C SER A 420 -41.41 2.41 -15.32
N PRO A 421 -41.64 2.33 -14.00
CA PRO A 421 -42.18 3.45 -13.22
C PRO A 421 -41.39 4.76 -13.42
N ALA A 422 -42.10 5.89 -13.54
CA ALA A 422 -41.51 7.19 -13.85
C ALA A 422 -40.41 7.65 -12.87
N LYS A 423 -40.40 7.15 -11.63
CA LYS A 423 -39.34 7.41 -10.64
C LYS A 423 -37.97 6.92 -11.09
N HIS A 424 -37.90 5.87 -11.92
CA HIS A 424 -36.65 5.29 -12.41
C HIS A 424 -36.04 6.08 -13.56
N TRP A 425 -36.85 6.79 -14.35
CA TRP A 425 -36.43 7.36 -15.62
C TRP A 425 -35.25 8.33 -15.48
N ARG A 426 -35.28 9.18 -14.45
CA ARG A 426 -34.21 10.14 -14.19
C ARG A 426 -32.90 9.46 -13.78
N HIS A 427 -32.98 8.34 -13.07
CA HIS A 427 -31.79 7.58 -12.69
C HIS A 427 -31.19 6.89 -13.91
N ILE A 428 -32.00 6.22 -14.73
CA ILE A 428 -31.53 5.54 -15.95
C ILE A 428 -30.86 6.54 -16.90
N SER A 429 -31.50 7.68 -17.17
CA SER A 429 -30.93 8.71 -18.04
C SER A 429 -29.60 9.24 -17.51
N ARG A 430 -29.53 9.59 -16.21
CA ARG A 430 -28.29 10.05 -15.58
C ARG A 430 -27.19 8.99 -15.60
N GLY A 431 -27.54 7.72 -15.39
CA GLY A 431 -26.59 6.61 -15.46
C GLY A 431 -25.96 6.52 -16.85
N ILE A 432 -26.78 6.58 -17.91
CA ILE A 432 -26.29 6.56 -19.29
C ILE A 432 -25.45 7.83 -19.62
N GLU A 433 -25.90 9.02 -19.22
CA GLU A 433 -25.13 10.25 -19.43
C GLU A 433 -23.76 10.20 -18.74
N GLN A 434 -23.73 9.78 -17.47
CA GLN A 434 -22.52 9.70 -16.65
C GLN A 434 -21.56 8.59 -17.12
N ARG A 435 -22.09 7.49 -17.69
CA ARG A 435 -21.27 6.43 -18.27
C ARG A 435 -20.34 6.96 -19.36
N TYR A 436 -20.81 7.91 -20.16
CA TYR A 436 -20.06 8.42 -21.32
C TYR A 436 -19.49 9.83 -21.12
N SER A 437 -19.73 10.48 -19.97
CA SER A 437 -19.29 11.86 -19.71
C SER A 437 -17.77 12.03 -19.67
N SER A 438 -17.00 10.96 -19.52
CA SER A 438 -15.52 10.96 -19.48
C SER A 438 -14.86 10.65 -20.83
N GLY A 439 -15.59 10.70 -21.95
CA GLY A 439 -15.04 10.45 -23.29
C GLY A 439 -14.84 8.97 -23.63
N GLN A 440 -15.41 8.05 -22.84
CA GLN A 440 -15.24 6.60 -23.01
C GLN A 440 -15.77 6.06 -24.35
N LEU A 441 -16.69 6.78 -25.00
CA LEU A 441 -17.20 6.44 -26.35
C LEU A 441 -16.12 6.51 -27.44
N SER A 442 -15.03 7.24 -27.21
CA SER A 442 -13.88 7.27 -28.11
C SER A 442 -12.77 6.31 -27.68
N GLY A 443 -12.93 5.66 -26.52
CA GLY A 443 -11.95 4.76 -25.90
C GLY A 443 -12.49 3.35 -25.70
N THR A 444 -12.60 2.92 -24.44
CA THR A 444 -12.94 1.54 -24.04
C THR A 444 -14.35 1.13 -24.43
N LEU A 445 -15.31 2.07 -24.51
CA LEU A 445 -16.73 1.81 -24.80
C LEU A 445 -17.12 2.16 -26.24
N LYS A 446 -16.15 2.18 -27.16
CA LYS A 446 -16.37 2.60 -28.55
C LYS A 446 -17.42 1.78 -29.30
N THR A 447 -17.62 0.50 -28.94
CA THR A 447 -18.62 -0.33 -29.63
C THR A 447 -20.04 -0.04 -29.15
N GLU A 448 -20.21 0.71 -28.07
CA GLU A 448 -21.52 1.15 -27.56
C GLU A 448 -22.12 2.32 -28.35
N LYS A 449 -21.32 3.05 -29.14
CA LYS A 449 -21.78 4.24 -29.86
C LYS A 449 -22.95 3.95 -30.82
N PRO A 450 -22.89 2.95 -31.74
CA PRO A 450 -24.02 2.65 -32.62
C PRO A 450 -25.28 2.25 -31.85
N TRP A 451 -25.10 1.52 -30.74
CA TRP A 451 -26.19 1.12 -29.84
C TRP A 451 -26.86 2.35 -29.20
N LEU A 452 -26.07 3.28 -28.69
CA LEU A 452 -26.56 4.50 -28.04
C LEU A 452 -27.31 5.40 -29.02
N VAL A 453 -26.80 5.56 -30.24
CA VAL A 453 -27.47 6.32 -31.31
C VAL A 453 -28.84 5.72 -31.62
N GLU A 454 -28.93 4.40 -31.71
CA GLU A 454 -30.21 3.71 -31.94
C GLU A 454 -31.18 3.89 -30.75
N VAL A 455 -30.69 3.79 -29.51
CA VAL A 455 -31.50 4.08 -28.29
C VAL A 455 -32.05 5.50 -28.33
N MET A 456 -31.22 6.50 -28.65
CA MET A 456 -31.66 7.90 -28.77
C MET A 456 -32.74 8.06 -29.84
N ARG A 457 -32.53 7.43 -31.01
CA ARG A 457 -33.50 7.45 -32.12
C ARG A 457 -34.83 6.80 -31.75
N LEU A 458 -34.81 5.72 -30.97
CA LEU A 458 -36.02 5.03 -30.50
C LEU A 458 -36.77 5.85 -29.44
N ILE A 459 -36.04 6.51 -28.53
CA ILE A 459 -36.65 7.43 -27.56
C ILE A 459 -37.29 8.64 -28.25
N ASP A 460 -36.66 9.17 -29.31
CA ASP A 460 -37.25 10.26 -30.11
C ASP A 460 -38.55 9.82 -30.81
N ARG A 461 -38.64 8.57 -31.29
CA ARG A 461 -39.91 8.02 -31.79
C ARG A 461 -40.98 7.89 -30.69
N GLU A 462 -40.59 7.50 -29.48
CA GLU A 462 -41.53 7.43 -28.35
C GLU A 462 -41.99 8.84 -27.91
N HIS A 463 -41.14 9.86 -28.05
CA HIS A 463 -41.51 11.25 -27.84
C HIS A 463 -42.57 11.75 -28.83
N GLU A 464 -42.47 11.37 -30.12
CA GLU A 464 -43.44 11.75 -31.15
C GLU A 464 -44.84 11.19 -30.87
N LYS A 465 -44.92 9.94 -30.39
CA LYS A 465 -46.17 9.25 -30.05
C LYS A 465 -46.78 9.72 -28.71
N ALA A 466 -45.96 10.20 -27.79
CA ALA A 466 -46.40 10.55 -26.44
C ALA A 466 -47.18 11.88 -26.39
N THR A 467 -48.06 12.02 -25.41
CA THR A 467 -48.84 13.24 -25.15
C THR A 467 -48.59 13.81 -23.75
N GLN A 468 -48.84 15.11 -23.58
CA GLN A 468 -48.83 15.85 -22.31
C GLN A 468 -47.63 15.53 -21.39
N PHE A 469 -47.89 14.97 -20.20
CA PHE A 469 -46.89 14.70 -19.17
C PHE A 469 -45.85 13.67 -19.60
N ARG A 470 -46.25 12.63 -20.36
CA ARG A 470 -45.31 11.62 -20.86
C ARG A 470 -44.36 12.25 -21.87
N LYS A 471 -44.90 13.04 -22.81
CA LYS A 471 -44.08 13.80 -23.78
C LYS A 471 -43.07 14.71 -23.08
N LYS A 472 -43.51 15.47 -22.08
CA LYS A 472 -42.63 16.35 -21.28
C LYS A 472 -41.58 15.60 -20.45
N ARG A 473 -41.87 14.37 -20.02
CA ARG A 473 -40.87 13.51 -19.34
C ARG A 473 -39.81 13.02 -20.32
N ILE A 474 -40.22 12.52 -21.49
CA ILE A 474 -39.30 12.05 -22.52
C ILE A 474 -38.39 13.18 -23.01
N SER A 475 -38.93 14.39 -23.19
CA SER A 475 -38.14 15.56 -23.62
C SER A 475 -37.06 16.01 -22.63
N ARG A 476 -36.97 15.39 -21.44
CA ARG A 476 -36.02 15.71 -20.37
C ARG A 476 -35.03 14.57 -20.10
N ILE A 477 -35.08 13.49 -20.89
CA ILE A 477 -34.22 12.31 -20.72
C ILE A 477 -32.77 12.66 -21.07
N TRP A 478 -32.54 13.35 -22.19
CA TRP A 478 -31.20 13.73 -22.63
C TRP A 478 -30.98 15.23 -22.44
N SER A 479 -29.86 15.60 -21.83
CA SER A 479 -29.33 16.95 -21.87
C SER A 479 -28.84 17.32 -23.27
N THR A 480 -28.84 18.62 -23.58
CA THR A 480 -28.32 19.14 -24.86
C THR A 480 -26.85 18.75 -25.03
N ASP A 481 -26.04 18.98 -24.00
CA ASP A 481 -24.60 18.66 -23.99
C ASP A 481 -24.34 17.18 -24.28
N PHE A 482 -25.17 16.28 -23.74
CA PHE A 482 -25.04 14.85 -24.01
C PHE A 482 -25.39 14.49 -25.47
N ARG A 483 -26.44 15.09 -26.03
CA ARG A 483 -26.76 14.89 -27.46
C ARG A 483 -25.62 15.34 -28.35
N ASP A 484 -25.02 16.49 -28.05
CA ASP A 484 -23.89 17.03 -28.80
C ASP A 484 -22.66 16.13 -28.68
N LEU A 485 -22.37 15.62 -27.48
CA LEU A 485 -21.28 14.67 -27.24
C LEU A 485 -21.40 13.41 -28.11
N VAL A 486 -22.60 12.81 -28.20
CA VAL A 486 -22.81 11.59 -29.01
C VAL A 486 -22.69 11.85 -30.51
N ASN A 487 -23.06 13.05 -30.96
CA ASN A 487 -22.97 13.44 -32.37
C ASN A 487 -21.54 13.83 -32.80
N GLN A 488 -20.70 14.27 -31.87
CA GLN A 488 -19.32 14.72 -32.13
C GLN A 488 -18.26 13.62 -31.91
N SER A 489 -18.48 12.74 -30.92
CA SER A 489 -17.73 11.49 -30.76
C SER A 489 -18.00 10.59 -31.95
#